data_AF-A0A7Y6Y8C5-F1
#
_entry.id   AF-A0A7Y6Y8C5-F1
#
_cell.length_a   1.000
_cell.length_b   1.000
_cell.length_c   1.000
_cell.angle_alpha   90.00
_cell.angle_beta   90.00
_cell.angle_gamma   90.00
#
_symmetry.space_group_name_H-M   'P 1'
#
loop_
_entity.id
_entity.type
_entity.pdbx_description
1 polymer ?
#
loop_
_entity_poly.entity_id
_entity_poly.type
_entity_poly.pdbx_seq_one_letter_code
_entity_poly.pdbx_strand_id
1 'polypeptide(L)'
;MQKWGVNEDSLPANSGVINRPNVSIPLQSALTIFLTLLGVIGVLTSITIYIIRNRKSLAEANKSLELKSSQLAEQSHRLELVLEGTALGIWDWNPKTSDVVFDERWCQMLGYELSEIAPNVESWSSRVHPDDIESCFSDITAHIEGRTERY
;
A
#
# COMPACT_ATOMS: atom_id res chain seq x y z
N MET A 1 8.26 16.57 64.18
CA MET A 1 8.44 16.38 65.64
C MET A 1 8.64 14.92 66.03
N GLN A 2 8.03 13.94 65.36
CA GLN A 2 8.37 12.51 65.56
C GLN A 2 9.77 12.10 65.03
N LYS A 3 10.31 12.81 64.03
CA LYS A 3 11.72 12.66 63.56
C LYS A 3 12.76 13.07 64.60
N TRP A 4 12.39 13.94 65.55
CA TRP A 4 13.31 14.53 66.53
C TRP A 4 12.97 14.15 67.99
N GLY A 5 11.98 13.28 68.22
CA GLY A 5 11.67 12.69 69.53
C GLY A 5 11.21 13.66 70.63
N VAL A 6 10.83 14.90 70.29
CA VAL A 6 10.41 15.92 71.27
C VAL A 6 8.92 15.76 71.59
N ASN A 7 8.57 15.68 72.88
CA ASN A 7 7.20 15.63 73.37
C ASN A 7 6.59 17.04 73.47
N GLU A 8 5.41 17.27 72.90
CA GLU A 8 4.76 18.59 72.85
C GLU A 8 4.39 19.12 74.25
N ASP A 9 4.08 18.21 75.19
CA ASP A 9 3.75 18.57 76.57
C ASP A 9 4.96 19.06 77.38
N SER A 10 6.17 18.87 76.84
CA SER A 10 7.43 19.29 77.48
C SER A 10 7.91 20.69 77.04
N LEU A 11 7.13 21.38 76.22
CA LEU A 11 7.50 22.69 75.71
C LEU A 11 7.21 23.81 76.74
N PRO A 12 8.07 24.84 76.83
CA PRO A 12 7.86 25.96 77.76
C PRO A 12 6.57 26.73 77.42
N ALA A 13 5.93 27.30 78.45
CA ALA A 13 4.58 27.87 78.39
C ALA A 13 4.33 28.96 77.31
N ASN A 14 5.37 29.46 76.64
CA ASN A 14 5.30 30.50 75.60
C ASN A 14 5.69 30.01 74.19
N SER A 15 5.81 28.71 73.94
CA SER A 15 6.16 28.18 72.61
C SER A 15 4.92 27.86 71.77
N GLY A 16 4.92 28.27 70.49
CA GLY A 16 3.88 27.92 69.51
C GLY A 16 4.37 26.94 68.45
N VAL A 17 3.57 25.91 68.14
CA VAL A 17 3.87 24.96 67.05
C VAL A 17 3.47 25.58 65.71
N ILE A 18 4.44 26.09 64.96
CA ILE A 18 4.22 26.79 63.67
C ILE A 18 3.95 25.79 62.53
N ASN A 19 4.53 24.58 62.59
CA ASN A 19 4.44 23.60 61.51
C ASN A 19 3.67 22.35 61.95
N ARG A 20 2.34 22.39 61.79
CA ARG A 20 1.50 21.19 61.78
C ARG A 20 1.25 20.82 60.32
N PRO A 21 1.78 19.70 59.80
CA PRO A 21 1.41 19.25 58.46
C PRO A 21 -0.06 18.83 58.48
N ASN A 22 -0.95 19.77 58.20
CA ASN A 22 -2.39 19.53 58.07
C ASN A 22 -2.68 18.96 56.68
N VAL A 23 -2.26 17.72 56.45
CA VAL A 23 -2.61 16.98 55.23
C VAL A 23 -3.65 15.92 55.59
N SER A 24 -4.81 16.39 56.10
CA SER A 24 -6.00 15.55 56.22
C SER A 24 -6.78 15.68 54.92
N ILE A 25 -6.41 14.88 53.91
CA ILE A 25 -7.20 14.83 52.67
C ILE A 25 -8.58 14.27 53.03
N PRO A 26 -9.68 15.02 52.82
CA PRO A 26 -11.01 14.51 53.12
C PRO A 26 -11.29 13.31 52.21
N LEU A 27 -11.97 12.30 52.75
CA LEU A 27 -12.23 11.03 52.05
C LEU A 27 -12.85 11.25 50.65
N GLN A 28 -13.66 12.30 50.48
CA GLN A 28 -14.26 12.66 49.20
C GLN A 28 -13.24 13.13 48.15
N SER A 29 -12.19 13.87 48.53
CA SER A 29 -11.14 14.30 47.60
C SER A 29 -10.22 13.15 47.21
N ALA A 30 -9.98 12.19 48.11
CA ALA A 30 -9.24 10.98 47.77
C ALA A 30 -9.98 10.15 46.72
N LEU A 31 -11.32 10.05 46.85
CA LEU A 31 -12.16 9.34 45.89
C LEU A 31 -12.17 10.00 44.50
N THR A 32 -12.26 11.33 44.43
CA THR A 32 -12.26 12.02 43.12
C THR A 32 -10.92 11.88 42.39
N ILE A 33 -9.79 11.96 43.10
CA ILE A 33 -8.46 11.73 42.52
C ILE A 33 -8.35 10.31 41.96
N PHE A 34 -8.86 9.31 42.69
CA PHE A 34 -8.85 7.93 42.21
C PHE A 34 -9.67 7.75 40.91
N LEU A 35 -10.87 8.34 40.86
CA LEU A 35 -11.74 8.26 39.68
C LEU A 35 -11.14 8.95 38.45
N THR A 36 -10.49 10.11 38.62
CA THR A 36 -9.85 10.80 37.49
C THR A 36 -8.65 10.02 36.97
N LEU A 37 -7.83 9.45 37.86
CA LEU A 37 -6.71 8.59 37.46
C LEU A 37 -7.19 7.36 36.69
N LEU A 38 -8.26 6.71 37.14
CA LEU A 38 -8.83 5.56 36.46
C LEU A 38 -9.34 5.91 35.06
N GLY A 39 -10.02 7.05 34.92
CA GLY A 39 -10.45 7.58 33.62
C GLY A 39 -9.29 7.85 32.67
N VAL A 40 -8.22 8.49 33.15
CA VAL A 40 -7.01 8.77 32.35
C VAL A 40 -6.34 7.47 31.90
N ILE A 41 -6.21 6.49 32.79
CA ILE A 41 -5.65 5.16 32.44
C ILE A 41 -6.51 4.46 31.38
N GLY A 42 -7.84 4.54 31.50
CA GLY A 42 -8.75 3.99 30.50
C GLY A 42 -8.57 4.63 29.12
N VAL A 43 -8.44 5.96 29.06
CA VAL A 43 -8.17 6.67 27.80
C VAL A 43 -6.81 6.30 27.22
N LEU A 44 -5.76 6.24 28.04
CA LEU A 44 -4.41 5.87 27.59
C LEU A 44 -4.33 4.45 27.06
N THR A 45 -4.99 3.49 27.73
CA THR A 45 -5.05 2.10 27.26
C THR A 45 -5.85 1.98 25.96
N SER A 46 -6.97 2.68 25.84
CA SER A 46 -7.77 2.76 24.61
C SER A 46 -6.95 3.32 23.43
N ILE A 47 -6.22 4.42 23.63
CA ILE A 47 -5.34 5.01 22.62
C ILE A 47 -4.23 4.04 22.22
N THR A 48 -3.60 3.39 23.20
CA THR A 48 -2.51 2.43 22.93
C THR A 48 -3.01 1.24 22.12
N ILE A 49 -4.16 0.69 22.47
CA ILE A 49 -4.81 -0.40 21.72
C ILE A 49 -5.14 0.05 20.30
N TYR A 50 -5.68 1.25 20.13
CA TYR A 50 -5.99 1.82 18.82
C TYR A 50 -4.73 1.91 17.93
N ILE A 51 -3.62 2.44 18.46
CA ILE A 51 -2.35 2.56 17.70
C ILE A 51 -1.82 1.18 17.30
N ILE A 52 -1.86 0.19 18.20
CA ILE A 52 -1.39 -1.18 17.90
C ILE A 52 -2.25 -1.82 16.81
N ARG A 53 -3.58 -1.68 16.88
CA ARG A 53 -4.50 -2.20 15.84
C ARG A 53 -4.24 -1.54 14.49
N ASN A 54 -4.07 -0.22 14.47
CA ASN A 54 -3.81 0.53 13.24
C ASN A 54 -2.48 0.10 12.59
N ARG A 55 -1.42 -0.09 13.39
CA ARG A 55 -0.11 -0.54 12.89
C ARG A 55 -0.12 -1.97 12.35
N LYS A 56 -0.88 -2.89 12.96
CA LYS A 56 -1.00 -4.27 12.48
C LYS A 56 -1.67 -4.36 11.11
N SER A 57 -2.80 -3.68 10.94
CA SER A 57 -3.52 -3.65 9.66
C SER A 57 -2.64 -3.10 8.53
N LEU A 58 -1.87 -2.05 8.82
CA LEU A 58 -0.93 -1.48 7.86
C LEU A 58 0.20 -2.45 7.49
N ALA A 59 0.75 -3.18 8.46
CA ALA A 59 1.79 -4.17 8.22
C ALA A 59 1.28 -5.37 7.40
N GLU A 60 0.07 -5.84 7.65
CA GLU A 60 -0.57 -6.91 6.89
C GLU A 60 -0.85 -6.49 5.45
N ALA A 61 -1.36 -5.26 5.25
CA ALA A 61 -1.59 -4.70 3.92
C ALA A 61 -0.27 -4.59 3.14
N ASN A 62 0.78 -4.03 3.73
CA ASN A 62 2.09 -3.90 3.10
C ASN A 62 2.67 -5.27 2.72
N LYS A 63 2.60 -6.25 3.62
CA LYS A 63 3.06 -7.62 3.33
C LYS A 63 2.30 -8.25 2.17
N SER A 64 0.98 -8.01 2.09
CA SER A 64 0.17 -8.50 0.98
C SER A 64 0.53 -7.83 -0.36
N LEU A 65 0.91 -6.55 -0.33
CA LEU A 65 1.38 -5.81 -1.50
C LEU A 65 2.73 -6.33 -1.97
N GLU A 66 3.67 -6.56 -1.06
CA GLU A 66 4.98 -7.14 -1.37
C GLU A 66 4.83 -8.53 -2.01
N LEU A 67 3.98 -9.39 -1.44
CA LEU A 67 3.67 -10.70 -2.00
C LEU A 67 3.11 -10.62 -3.42
N LYS A 68 2.13 -9.74 -3.64
CA LYS A 68 1.55 -9.54 -4.98
C LYS A 68 2.58 -8.99 -5.97
N SER A 69 3.41 -8.04 -5.56
CA SER A 69 4.46 -7.48 -6.41
C SER A 69 5.49 -8.55 -6.78
N SER A 70 5.90 -9.39 -5.83
CA SER A 70 6.81 -10.51 -6.10
C SER A 70 6.19 -11.55 -7.03
N GLN A 71 4.92 -11.90 -6.84
CA GLN A 71 4.21 -12.83 -7.71
C GLN A 71 4.09 -12.30 -9.14
N LEU A 72 3.75 -11.01 -9.30
CA LEU A 72 3.71 -10.36 -10.61
C LEU A 72 5.09 -10.36 -11.26
N ALA A 73 6.14 -10.03 -10.51
CA ALA A 73 7.51 -10.04 -11.03
C ALA A 73 7.94 -11.44 -11.50
N GLU A 74 7.64 -12.49 -10.72
CA GLU A 74 7.92 -13.88 -11.09
C GLU A 74 7.14 -14.31 -12.34
N GLN A 75 5.86 -13.94 -12.43
CA GLN A 75 5.03 -14.20 -13.61
C GLN A 75 5.53 -13.47 -14.85
N SER A 76 5.87 -12.19 -14.73
CA SER A 76 6.46 -11.39 -15.81
C SER A 76 7.77 -11.99 -16.28
N HIS A 77 8.67 -12.35 -15.36
CA HIS A 77 9.95 -12.96 -15.71
C HIS A 77 9.76 -14.33 -16.40
N ARG A 78 8.83 -15.16 -15.91
CA ARG A 78 8.53 -16.43 -16.56
C ARG A 78 7.94 -16.23 -17.96
N LEU A 79 7.08 -15.22 -18.15
CA LEU A 79 6.53 -14.89 -19.46
C LEU A 79 7.64 -14.43 -20.41
N GLU A 80 8.52 -13.55 -19.95
CA GLU A 80 9.70 -13.09 -20.69
C GLU A 80 10.58 -14.28 -21.13
N LEU A 81 10.90 -15.21 -20.23
CA LEU A 81 11.66 -16.42 -20.58
C LEU A 81 10.93 -17.32 -21.61
N VAL A 82 9.61 -17.43 -21.52
CA VAL A 82 8.82 -18.16 -22.52
C VAL A 82 8.87 -17.44 -23.88
N LEU A 83 8.75 -16.12 -23.91
CA LEU A 83 8.84 -15.32 -25.13
C LEU A 83 10.24 -15.42 -25.75
N GLU A 84 11.30 -15.30 -24.95
CA GLU A 84 12.69 -15.49 -25.38
C GLU A 84 12.94 -16.89 -25.96
N GLY A 85 12.42 -17.92 -25.30
CA GLY A 85 12.62 -19.32 -25.69
C GLY A 85 11.77 -19.78 -26.88
N THR A 86 10.62 -19.16 -27.13
CA THR A 86 9.71 -19.52 -28.23
C THR A 86 10.02 -18.79 -29.54
N ALA A 87 10.93 -17.83 -29.49
CA ALA A 87 11.33 -17.04 -30.64
C ALA A 87 10.20 -16.26 -31.34
N LEU A 88 9.10 -15.97 -30.62
CA LEU A 88 7.92 -15.31 -31.16
C LEU A 88 8.07 -13.79 -31.10
N GLY A 89 7.72 -13.10 -32.20
CA GLY A 89 7.49 -11.66 -32.20
C GLY A 89 6.04 -11.37 -31.84
N ILE A 90 5.81 -10.54 -30.83
CA ILE A 90 4.45 -10.11 -30.42
C ILE A 90 4.19 -8.66 -30.80
N TRP A 91 2.92 -8.34 -31.00
CA TRP A 91 2.46 -6.96 -31.15
C TRP A 91 1.04 -6.86 -30.62
N ASP A 92 0.69 -5.68 -30.09
CA ASP A 92 -0.63 -5.39 -29.56
C ASP A 92 -1.18 -4.14 -30.25
N TRP A 93 -2.38 -4.25 -30.83
CA TRP A 93 -3.02 -3.15 -31.52
C TRP A 93 -4.30 -2.74 -30.81
N ASN A 94 -4.42 -1.44 -30.56
CA ASN A 94 -5.63 -0.83 -30.07
C ASN A 94 -6.47 -0.30 -31.24
N PRO A 95 -7.58 -0.95 -31.64
CA PRO A 95 -8.40 -0.52 -32.77
C PRO A 95 -9.12 0.81 -32.54
N LYS A 96 -9.21 1.31 -31.29
CA LYS A 96 -9.85 2.60 -30.99
C LYS A 96 -8.91 3.78 -31.18
N THR A 97 -7.62 3.62 -30.84
CA THR A 97 -6.62 4.69 -30.95
C THR A 97 -5.70 4.52 -32.15
N SER A 98 -5.72 3.35 -32.79
CA SER A 98 -4.79 2.92 -33.84
C SER A 98 -3.33 2.80 -33.40
N ASP A 99 -3.09 2.87 -32.08
CA ASP A 99 -1.76 2.64 -31.51
C ASP A 99 -1.40 1.15 -31.59
N VAL A 100 -0.15 0.88 -31.92
CA VAL A 100 0.39 -0.47 -31.94
C VAL A 100 1.66 -0.52 -31.10
N VAL A 101 1.74 -1.47 -30.18
CA VAL A 101 2.95 -1.78 -29.44
C VAL A 101 3.62 -2.96 -30.12
N PHE A 102 4.75 -2.71 -30.77
CA PHE A 102 5.59 -3.76 -31.35
C PHE A 102 6.64 -4.21 -30.35
N ASP A 103 6.82 -5.52 -30.23
CA ASP A 103 7.98 -6.09 -29.55
C ASP A 103 9.24 -5.94 -30.41
N GLU A 104 10.40 -5.80 -29.76
CA GLU A 104 11.68 -5.62 -30.45
C GLU A 104 11.98 -6.81 -31.36
N ARG A 105 11.64 -8.03 -30.92
CA ARG A 105 11.87 -9.24 -31.71
C ARG A 105 11.03 -9.28 -32.98
N TRP A 106 9.79 -8.79 -32.94
CA TRP A 106 8.94 -8.70 -34.15
C TRP A 106 9.59 -7.84 -35.22
N CYS A 107 10.16 -6.69 -34.83
CA CYS A 107 10.91 -5.81 -35.73
C CYS A 107 12.15 -6.55 -36.29
N GLN A 108 12.94 -7.19 -35.43
CA GLN A 108 14.14 -7.93 -35.83
C GLN A 108 13.84 -9.09 -36.79
N MET A 109 12.72 -9.80 -36.61
CA MET A 109 12.27 -10.86 -37.53
C MET A 109 11.99 -10.34 -38.93
N LEU A 110 11.55 -9.09 -39.05
CA LEU A 110 11.32 -8.41 -40.33
C LEU A 110 12.58 -7.68 -40.85
N GLY A 111 13.69 -7.73 -40.10
CA GLY A 111 14.96 -7.08 -40.47
C GLY A 111 15.04 -5.59 -40.12
N TYR A 112 14.25 -5.12 -39.15
CA TYR A 112 14.21 -3.73 -38.71
C TYR A 112 14.57 -3.59 -37.22
N GLU A 113 15.08 -2.43 -36.85
CA GLU A 113 15.19 -1.99 -35.46
C GLU A 113 13.87 -1.37 -34.97
N LEU A 114 13.58 -1.47 -33.67
CA LEU A 114 12.34 -0.91 -33.09
C LEU A 114 12.21 0.60 -33.34
N SER A 115 13.32 1.33 -33.40
CA SER A 115 13.34 2.78 -33.69
C SER A 115 12.99 3.13 -35.14
N GLU A 116 13.03 2.16 -36.06
CA GLU A 116 12.74 2.37 -37.48
C GLU A 116 11.26 2.19 -37.83
N ILE A 117 10.46 1.66 -36.89
CA ILE A 117 9.04 1.39 -37.07
C ILE A 117 8.23 2.31 -36.18
N ALA A 118 7.29 3.06 -36.76
CA ALA A 118 6.38 3.87 -35.97
C ALA A 118 5.33 2.97 -35.28
N PRO A 119 4.96 3.24 -34.02
CA PRO A 119 4.06 2.39 -33.23
C PRO A 119 2.58 2.60 -33.61
N ASN A 120 2.23 2.36 -34.88
CA ASN A 120 0.89 2.57 -35.42
C ASN A 120 0.48 1.50 -36.44
N VAL A 121 -0.82 1.43 -36.70
CA VAL A 121 -1.41 0.43 -37.61
C VAL A 121 -0.98 0.64 -39.06
N GLU A 122 -0.64 1.86 -39.47
CA GLU A 122 -0.13 2.15 -40.82
C GLU A 122 1.24 1.53 -41.07
N SER A 123 2.09 1.50 -40.04
CA SER A 123 3.39 0.81 -40.11
C SER A 123 3.19 -0.69 -40.24
N TRP A 124 2.20 -1.26 -39.59
CA TRP A 124 1.85 -2.66 -39.81
C TRP A 124 1.31 -2.89 -41.23
N SER A 125 0.30 -2.13 -41.65
CA SER A 125 -0.39 -2.36 -42.93
C SER A 125 0.50 -2.15 -44.15
N SER A 126 1.43 -1.20 -44.11
CA SER A 126 2.44 -0.99 -45.18
C SER A 126 3.39 -2.18 -45.40
N ARG A 127 3.46 -3.11 -44.44
CA ARG A 127 4.31 -4.30 -44.48
C ARG A 127 3.54 -5.59 -44.77
N VAL A 128 2.20 -5.53 -44.82
CA VAL A 128 1.34 -6.62 -45.26
C VAL A 128 1.24 -6.60 -46.79
N HIS A 129 1.14 -7.76 -47.42
CA HIS A 129 0.97 -7.84 -48.88
C HIS A 129 -0.33 -7.12 -49.31
N PRO A 130 -0.33 -6.26 -50.34
CA PRO A 130 -1.50 -5.47 -50.72
C PRO A 130 -2.77 -6.30 -50.97
N ASP A 131 -2.61 -7.51 -51.53
CA ASP A 131 -3.72 -8.41 -51.81
C ASP A 131 -4.36 -9.00 -50.55
N ASP A 132 -3.64 -9.02 -49.42
CA ASP A 132 -4.09 -9.62 -48.16
C ASP A 132 -4.71 -8.59 -47.20
N ILE A 133 -4.39 -7.30 -47.37
CA ILE A 133 -4.82 -6.22 -46.45
C ILE A 133 -6.34 -6.15 -46.32
N GLU A 134 -7.07 -6.17 -47.45
CA GLU A 134 -8.53 -6.02 -47.44
C GLU A 134 -9.21 -7.19 -46.75
N SER A 135 -8.74 -8.42 -46.99
CA SER A 135 -9.26 -9.62 -46.30
C SER A 135 -8.98 -9.55 -44.81
N CYS A 136 -7.75 -9.19 -44.40
CA CYS A 136 -7.39 -9.09 -43.00
C CYS A 136 -8.29 -8.11 -42.23
N PHE A 137 -8.53 -6.91 -42.76
CA PHE A 137 -9.41 -5.93 -42.12
C PHE A 137 -10.87 -6.38 -42.07
N SER A 138 -11.35 -7.07 -43.11
CA SER A 138 -12.69 -7.65 -43.13
C SER A 138 -12.87 -8.68 -42.01
N ASP A 139 -11.91 -9.59 -41.86
CA ASP A 139 -11.94 -10.65 -40.84
C ASP A 139 -11.84 -10.09 -39.42
N ILE A 140 -10.96 -9.10 -39.21
CA ILE A 140 -10.84 -8.35 -37.96
C ILE A 140 -12.18 -7.70 -37.61
N THR A 141 -12.79 -7.01 -38.57
CA THR A 141 -14.06 -6.29 -38.37
C THR A 141 -15.19 -7.27 -38.05
N ALA A 142 -15.26 -8.40 -38.76
CA ALA A 142 -16.22 -9.45 -38.48
C ALA A 142 -16.06 -10.02 -37.06
N HIS A 143 -14.84 -10.19 -36.58
CA HIS A 143 -14.57 -10.65 -35.22
C HIS A 143 -14.97 -9.61 -34.17
N ILE A 144 -14.57 -8.35 -34.35
CA ILE A 144 -14.90 -7.25 -33.43
C ILE A 144 -16.42 -7.04 -33.32
N GLU A 145 -17.15 -7.21 -34.43
CA GLU A 145 -18.61 -7.10 -34.47
C GLU A 145 -19.33 -8.38 -34.03
N GLY A 146 -18.60 -9.39 -33.56
CA GLY A 146 -19.15 -10.63 -33.01
C GLY A 146 -19.76 -11.57 -34.06
N ARG A 147 -19.45 -11.37 -35.34
CA ARG A 147 -19.91 -12.24 -36.44
C ARG A 147 -19.10 -13.53 -36.57
N THR A 148 -17.91 -13.59 -35.98
CA THR A 148 -17.07 -14.79 -35.92
C THR A 148 -16.65 -15.08 -34.48
N GLU A 149 -16.70 -16.36 -34.08
CA GLU A 149 -16.36 -16.81 -32.72
C GLU A 149 -14.84 -16.78 -32.46
N ARG A 150 -14.02 -16.89 -33.52
CA ARG A 150 -12.56 -16.86 -33.47
C ARG A 150 -11.98 -16.06 -34.64
N TYR A 151 -10.82 -15.47 -34.39
CA TYR A 151 -9.89 -14.92 -35.36
C TYR A 151 -8.62 -15.78 -35.34
#